data_AF-A0A062VAB2-F1
#
_entry.id   AF-A0A062VAB2-F1
#
_cell.length_a   1.000
_cell.length_b   1.000
_cell.length_c   1.000
_cell.angle_alpha   90.00
_cell.angle_beta   90.00
_cell.angle_gamma   90.00
#
_symmetry.space_group_name_H-M   'P 1'
#
loop_
_entity.id
_entity.type
_entity.pdbx_description
1 polymer ?
#
loop_
_entity_poly.entity_id
_entity_poly.type
_entity_poly.pdbx_seq_one_letter_code
_entity_poly.pdbx_strand_id
1 'polypeptide(L)'
;MAEVKRQPKVPGDVKCMFCDGTGKHQDETCIVCDGKGTVYVVDSTRKCQWCKGRGYLMPKIPCTTCGGTGYTRPVNKQRLF
;
A
#
# COMPACT_ATOMS: atom_id res chain seq x y z
N MET A 1 -26.84 -18.88 0.90
CA MET A 1 -25.88 -18.69 2.01
C MET A 1 -24.51 -18.54 1.36
N ALA A 2 -23.97 -17.32 1.30
CA ALA A 2 -22.69 -17.09 0.61
C ALA A 2 -21.54 -17.56 1.51
N GLU A 3 -20.88 -18.62 1.11
CA GLU A 3 -19.69 -19.15 1.75
C GLU A 3 -18.60 -18.07 1.67
N VAL A 4 -18.38 -17.35 2.76
CA VAL A 4 -17.29 -16.36 2.85
C VAL A 4 -15.99 -17.15 2.85
N LYS A 5 -15.46 -17.46 1.67
CA LYS A 5 -14.14 -18.07 1.48
C LYS A 5 -13.12 -17.19 2.17
N ARG A 6 -12.67 -17.61 3.34
CA ARG A 6 -11.59 -16.96 4.10
C ARG A 6 -10.30 -17.16 3.31
N GLN A 7 -10.01 -16.26 2.36
CA GLN A 7 -8.71 -16.27 1.70
C GLN A 7 -7.64 -16.07 2.78
N PRO A 8 -6.64 -16.96 2.88
CA PRO A 8 -5.53 -16.82 3.81
C PRO A 8 -4.79 -15.52 3.50
N LYS A 9 -4.53 -14.73 4.54
CA LYS A 9 -3.76 -13.48 4.40
C LYS A 9 -2.31 -13.87 4.17
N VAL A 10 -1.78 -13.60 2.98
CA VAL A 10 -0.38 -13.86 2.65
C VAL A 10 0.41 -12.56 2.81
N PRO A 11 1.15 -12.38 3.91
CA PRO A 11 2.01 -11.22 4.05
C PRO A 11 3.17 -11.32 3.06
N GLY A 12 3.59 -10.18 2.52
CA GLY A 12 4.63 -10.12 1.52
C GLY A 12 5.05 -8.69 1.22
N ASP A 13 6.23 -8.55 0.62
CA ASP A 13 6.67 -7.29 0.04
C ASP A 13 5.91 -7.03 -1.26
N VAL A 14 5.39 -5.82 -1.38
CA VAL A 14 4.77 -5.32 -2.60
C VAL A 14 5.45 -4.03 -3.01
N LYS A 15 5.43 -3.76 -4.31
CA LYS A 15 5.94 -2.50 -4.84
C LYS A 15 5.10 -1.34 -4.28
N CYS A 16 5.77 -0.25 -3.88
CA CYS A 16 5.08 0.95 -3.42
C CYS A 16 4.36 1.60 -4.61
N MET A 17 3.04 1.43 -4.69
CA MET A 17 2.24 2.00 -5.78
C MET A 17 2.22 3.54 -5.76
N PHE A 18 2.45 4.18 -4.61
CA PHE A 18 2.50 5.64 -4.51
C PHE A 18 3.68 6.27 -5.26
N CYS A 19 4.82 5.57 -5.35
CA CYS A 19 6.00 6.02 -6.10
C CYS A 19 6.35 5.08 -7.26
N ASP A 20 5.47 4.14 -7.61
CA ASP A 20 5.76 3.06 -8.57
C ASP A 20 7.06 2.26 -8.29
N GLY A 21 7.48 2.25 -7.03
CA GLY A 21 8.73 1.66 -6.57
C GLY A 21 10.00 2.42 -6.91
N THR A 22 9.90 3.69 -7.31
CA THR A 22 11.06 4.57 -7.49
C THR A 22 11.67 5.04 -6.18
N GLY A 23 10.94 4.95 -5.06
CA GLY A 23 11.37 5.47 -3.77
C GLY A 23 11.32 7.00 -3.67
N LYS A 24 10.94 7.69 -4.74
CA LYS A 24 10.82 9.16 -4.79
C LYS A 24 9.45 9.58 -5.30
N HIS A 25 8.92 10.66 -4.76
CA HIS A 25 7.67 11.24 -5.23
C HIS A 25 7.86 12.75 -5.37
N GLN A 26 7.82 13.26 -6.60
CA GLN A 26 8.07 14.67 -6.92
C GLN A 26 9.39 15.19 -6.35
N ASP A 27 10.49 14.50 -6.67
CA ASP A 27 11.86 14.83 -6.24
C ASP A 27 12.14 14.69 -4.73
N GLU A 28 11.12 14.46 -3.91
CA GLU A 28 11.26 14.19 -2.48
C GLU A 28 11.26 12.68 -2.17
N THR A 29 11.85 12.30 -1.05
CA THR A 29 11.85 10.92 -0.56
C THR A 29 10.41 10.48 -0.29
N CYS A 30 10.03 9.32 -0.84
CA CYS A 30 8.67 8.84 -0.72
C CYS A 30 8.31 8.53 0.74
N ILE A 31 7.42 9.33 1.35
CA ILE A 31 6.95 9.15 2.73
C ILE A 31 6.29 7.79 3.01
N VAL A 32 5.82 7.10 1.97
CA VAL A 32 5.13 5.81 2.08
C VAL A 32 6.11 4.65 2.23
N CYS A 33 7.26 4.69 1.58
CA CYS A 33 8.27 3.64 1.64
C CYS A 33 9.60 4.10 2.25
N ASP A 34 9.71 5.37 2.65
CA ASP A 34 10.94 6.00 3.15
C ASP A 34 12.12 5.81 2.19
N GLY A 35 11.88 5.96 0.89
CA GLY A 35 12.92 5.76 -0.13
C GLY A 35 13.20 4.31 -0.51
N LYS A 36 12.56 3.31 0.14
CA LYS A 36 12.83 1.89 -0.14
C LYS A 36 12.26 1.40 -1.48
N GLY A 37 11.20 2.04 -1.99
CA GLY A 37 10.48 1.60 -3.20
C GLY A 37 9.58 0.37 -3.00
N THR A 38 9.72 -0.37 -1.90
CA THR A 38 8.86 -1.51 -1.55
C THR A 38 8.24 -1.32 -0.17
N VAL A 39 7.10 -1.97 0.06
CA VAL A 39 6.38 -1.92 1.32
C VAL A 39 5.90 -3.31 1.69
N TYR A 40 6.12 -3.71 2.93
CA TYR A 40 5.68 -5.01 3.43
C TYR A 40 4.22 -4.91 3.90
N VAL A 41 3.32 -5.68 3.29
CA VAL A 41 1.87 -5.66 3.55
C VAL A 41 1.41 -6.95 4.22
N VAL A 42 0.31 -6.85 4.98
CA VAL A 42 -0.28 -8.00 5.69
C VAL A 42 -0.84 -9.03 4.73
N ASP A 43 -1.29 -8.56 3.57
CA ASP A 43 -1.91 -9.36 2.53
C ASP A 43 -1.60 -8.71 1.18
N SER A 44 -0.75 -9.36 0.39
CA SER A 44 -0.36 -8.93 -0.95
C SER A 44 -1.38 -9.33 -2.03
N THR A 45 -2.26 -10.27 -1.72
CA THR A 45 -3.31 -10.73 -2.64
C THR A 45 -4.50 -9.79 -2.72
N ARG A 46 -4.78 -9.02 -1.66
CA ARG A 46 -5.91 -8.10 -1.60
C ARG A 46 -5.53 -6.67 -1.94
N LYS A 47 -6.09 -6.18 -3.04
CA LYS A 47 -6.02 -4.76 -3.42
C LYS A 47 -6.87 -3.90 -2.48
N CYS A 48 -6.41 -2.70 -2.20
CA CYS A 48 -7.17 -1.71 -1.43
C CYS A 48 -8.48 -1.40 -2.16
N GLN A 49 -9.61 -1.56 -1.49
CA GLN A 49 -10.92 -1.24 -2.08
C GLN A 49 -11.12 0.27 -2.29
N TRP A 50 -10.47 1.10 -1.45
CA TRP A 50 -10.60 2.55 -1.50
C TRP A 50 -9.88 3.16 -2.71
N CYS A 51 -8.58 2.88 -2.86
CA CYS A 51 -7.81 3.38 -4.00
C CYS A 51 -7.80 2.41 -5.20
N LYS A 52 -8.50 1.27 -5.11
CA LYS A 52 -8.57 0.21 -6.15
C LYS A 52 -7.20 -0.24 -6.68
N GLY A 53 -6.18 -0.32 -5.82
CA GLY A 53 -4.81 -0.67 -6.24
C GLY A 53 -3.89 0.51 -6.56
N ARG A 54 -4.39 1.75 -6.68
CA ARG A 54 -3.57 2.89 -7.11
C ARG A 54 -2.51 3.36 -6.11
N GLY A 55 -2.73 3.17 -4.81
CA GLY A 55 -1.84 3.69 -3.76
C GLY A 55 -2.00 5.19 -3.47
N TYR A 56 -2.86 5.92 -4.18
CA TYR A 56 -3.18 7.32 -3.89
C TYR A 56 -4.67 7.57 -4.08
N LEU A 57 -5.22 8.49 -3.29
CA LEU A 57 -6.61 8.96 -3.44
C LEU A 57 -6.68 10.19 -4.35
N MET A 58 -5.70 11.08 -4.24
CA MET A 58 -5.55 12.28 -5.06
C MET A 58 -4.08 12.42 -5.48
N PRO A 59 -3.78 13.21 -6.54
CA PRO A 59 -2.40 13.59 -6.83
C PRO A 59 -1.75 14.15 -5.56
N LYS A 60 -0.56 13.65 -5.20
CA LYS A 60 0.19 13.98 -3.96
C LYS A 60 -0.32 13.39 -2.64
N ILE A 61 -1.53 12.82 -2.57
CA ILE A 61 -2.09 12.32 -1.30
C ILE A 61 -2.07 10.79 -1.29
N PRO A 62 -1.24 10.15 -0.45
CA PRO A 62 -1.23 8.70 -0.33
C PRO A 62 -2.58 8.23 0.21
N CYS A 63 -3.02 7.05 -0.21
CA CYS A 63 -4.28 6.52 0.28
C CYS A 63 -4.17 6.24 1.78
N THR A 64 -4.90 6.99 2.61
CA THR A 64 -4.89 6.88 4.07
C THR A 64 -5.35 5.50 4.57
N THR A 65 -6.15 4.78 3.79
CA THR A 65 -6.62 3.44 4.15
C THR A 65 -5.53 2.38 4.03
N CYS A 66 -4.75 2.40 2.95
CA CYS A 66 -3.66 1.43 2.72
C CYS A 66 -2.27 2.00 3.04
N GLY A 67 -2.17 3.28 3.40
CA GLY A 67 -0.89 3.98 3.59
C GLY A 67 -0.13 4.23 2.29
N GLY A 68 -0.76 4.04 1.14
CA GLY A 68 -0.15 4.21 -0.19
C GLY A 68 0.51 2.97 -0.79
N THR A 69 0.28 1.80 -0.21
CA THR A 69 0.74 0.52 -0.75
C THR A 69 -0.08 0.05 -1.96
N GLY A 70 -1.35 0.48 -2.08
CA GLY A 70 -2.29 0.00 -3.10
C GLY A 70 -2.92 -1.35 -2.78
N TYR A 71 -2.35 -2.12 -1.84
CA TYR A 71 -2.85 -3.41 -1.38
C TYR A 71 -3.51 -3.27 -0.02
N THR A 72 -3.16 -4.13 0.92
CA THR A 72 -3.61 -3.99 2.31
C THR A 72 -2.66 -3.11 3.12
N ARG A 73 -3.01 -2.90 4.38
CA ARG A 73 -2.21 -2.09 5.29
C ARG A 73 -0.81 -2.68 5.42
N PRO A 74 0.23 -1.82 5.48
CA PRO A 74 1.58 -2.27 5.76
C PRO A 74 1.66 -2.89 7.15
N VAL A 75 2.46 -3.94 7.30
CA VAL A 75 2.65 -4.64 8.59
C VAL A 75 3.51 -3.81 9.54
N ASN A 76 4.46 -3.06 8.98
CA ASN A 76 5.55 -2.42 9.72
C ASN A 76 5.46 -0.89 9.80
N LYS A 77 4.38 -0.29 9.30
CA LYS A 77 4.12 1.13 9.54
C LYS A 77 2.98 1.25 10.54
N GLN A 78 3.33 1.62 11.78
CA GLN A 78 2.41 2.40 12.61
C GLN A 78 1.84 3.48 11.70
N ARG A 79 0.50 3.54 11.62
CA ARG A 79 -0.28 4.56 10.92
C ARG A 79 0.54 5.86 10.79
N LEU A 80 1.04 6.15 9.59
CA LEU A 80 1.61 7.46 9.27
C LEU A 80 0.44 8.45 9.31
N PHE A 81 0.21 8.99 10.50
CA PHE A 81 -0.58 10.16 10.81
C PHE A 81 0.21 10.92 11.86
#